data_AF-A0A699UUQ9-F1
#
_entry.id   AF-A0A699UUQ9-F1
#
_cell.length_a   1.000
_cell.length_b   1.000
_cell.length_c   1.000
_cell.angle_alpha   90.00
_cell.angle_beta   90.00
_cell.angle_gamma   90.00
#
_symmetry.space_group_name_H-M   'P 1'
#
loop_
_entity.id
_entity.type
_entity.pdbx_description
1 polymer ?
#
loop_
_entity_poly.entity_id
_entity_poly.type
_entity_poly.pdbx_seq_one_letter_code
_entity_poly.pdbx_strand_id
1 'polypeptide(L)'
;GEWVDDPSKVKDEFRDFFASRFCDPGIRHGVINFNFPNHLKINQSGELEAPISRDEIRRAVWDCGENKLPGPDGFTFEFFRRLWNIVGPDLCLAVEWFFHHASFPVGCNSSFIALIPKTLNPK
;
A
#
# COMPACT_ATOMS: atom_id res chain seq x y z
N GLY A 1 -4.86 -15.17 27.04
CA GLY A 1 -5.81 -14.47 26.18
C GLY A 1 -7.16 -15.10 26.36
N GLU A 2 -8.23 -14.32 26.26
CA GLU A 2 -9.60 -14.83 26.25
C GLU A 2 -10.06 -15.11 24.82
N TRP A 3 -10.89 -16.13 24.65
CA TRP A 3 -11.47 -16.45 23.34
C TRP A 3 -12.64 -15.52 23.05
N VAL A 4 -12.66 -14.98 21.83
CA VAL A 4 -13.76 -14.16 21.32
C VAL A 4 -14.36 -14.87 20.11
N ASP A 5 -15.62 -15.25 20.20
CA ASP A 5 -16.38 -15.95 19.17
C ASP A 5 -17.60 -15.17 18.67
N ASP A 6 -18.04 -14.14 19.41
CA ASP A 6 -19.08 -13.21 18.96
C ASP A 6 -18.63 -12.46 17.69
N PRO A 7 -19.38 -12.54 16.57
CA PRO A 7 -18.97 -11.95 15.29
C PRO A 7 -18.72 -10.45 15.31
N SER A 8 -19.45 -9.69 16.14
CA SER A 8 -19.27 -8.24 16.24
C SER A 8 -17.97 -7.93 16.98
N LYS A 9 -17.73 -8.59 18.11
CA LYS A 9 -16.49 -8.44 18.87
C LYS A 9 -15.26 -8.90 18.07
N VAL A 10 -15.37 -9.98 17.29
CA VAL A 10 -14.29 -10.40 16.38
C VAL A 10 -13.98 -9.31 15.36
N LYS A 11 -14.99 -8.70 14.73
CA LYS A 11 -14.77 -7.60 13.78
C LYS A 11 -14.08 -6.41 14.45
N ASP A 12 -14.52 -6.03 15.64
CA ASP A 12 -13.95 -4.92 16.40
C ASP A 12 -12.48 -5.19 16.74
N GLU A 13 -12.17 -6.38 17.24
CA GLU A 13 -10.80 -6.78 17.59
C GLU A 13 -9.86 -6.69 16.37
N PHE A 14 -10.29 -7.19 15.20
CA PHE A 14 -9.49 -7.11 13.98
C PHE A 14 -9.31 -5.67 13.49
N ARG A 15 -10.38 -4.86 13.53
CA ARG A 15 -10.30 -3.44 13.16
C ARG A 15 -9.31 -2.73 14.06
N ASP A 16 -9.44 -2.88 15.37
CA ASP A 16 -8.65 -2.15 16.36
C ASP A 16 -7.19 -2.60 16.34
N PHE A 17 -6.93 -3.89 16.11
CA PHE A 17 -5.59 -4.42 15.88
C PHE A 17 -4.91 -3.75 14.68
N PHE A 18 -5.55 -3.70 13.51
CA PHE A 18 -4.93 -3.07 12.34
C PHE A 18 -4.90 -1.55 12.42
N ALA A 19 -5.93 -0.92 13.00
CA ALA A 19 -5.96 0.52 13.22
C ALA A 19 -4.80 0.95 14.13
N SER A 20 -4.57 0.27 15.24
CA SER A 20 -3.43 0.55 16.12
C SER A 20 -2.08 0.25 15.46
N ARG A 21 -1.98 -0.84 14.67
CA ARG A 21 -0.74 -1.25 14.01
C ARG A 21 -0.29 -0.29 12.91
N PHE A 22 -1.24 0.27 12.17
CA PHE A 22 -1.00 1.17 11.04
C PHE A 22 -1.22 2.65 11.36
N CYS A 23 -1.61 2.98 12.59
CA CYS A 23 -1.58 4.36 13.07
C CYS A 23 -0.13 4.84 13.17
N ASP A 24 0.11 6.12 12.86
CA ASP A 24 1.41 6.72 13.11
C ASP A 24 1.65 6.79 14.63
N PRO A 25 2.65 6.07 15.18
CA PRO A 25 2.97 6.15 16.61
C PRO A 25 3.54 7.52 17.00
N GLY A 26 3.70 8.44 16.03
CA GLY A 26 4.22 9.77 16.22
C GLY A 26 5.74 9.74 16.20
N ILE A 27 6.36 10.10 17.33
CA ILE A 27 7.77 10.42 17.38
C ILE A 27 8.65 9.21 17.07
N ARG A 28 9.29 9.21 15.90
CA ARG A 28 10.30 8.22 15.50
C ARG A 28 11.66 8.59 16.08
N HIS A 29 11.94 8.19 17.31
CA HIS A 29 13.27 8.31 17.91
C HIS A 29 13.98 6.95 17.95
N GLY A 30 14.20 6.36 16.78
CA GLY A 30 15.19 5.31 16.62
C GLY A 30 16.46 5.92 16.05
N VAL A 31 17.42 6.29 16.88
CA VAL A 31 18.76 6.65 16.39
C VAL A 31 19.49 5.33 16.11
N ILE A 32 19.58 4.98 14.82
CA ILE A 32 20.36 3.82 14.40
C ILE A 32 21.84 4.22 14.45
N ASN A 33 22.49 3.98 15.58
CA ASN A 33 23.93 4.21 15.74
C ASN A 33 24.72 2.93 15.43
N PHE A 34 24.62 2.47 14.17
CA PHE A 34 25.32 1.28 13.69
C PHE A 34 26.14 1.63 12.45
N ASN A 35 27.35 1.08 12.36
CA ASN A 35 28.17 1.22 11.17
C ASN A 35 27.78 0.14 10.16
N PHE A 36 27.11 0.52 9.07
CA PHE A 36 26.69 -0.43 8.04
C PHE A 36 27.87 -0.80 7.15
N PRO A 37 28.38 -2.05 7.16
CA PRO A 37 29.59 -2.40 6.41
C PRO A 37 29.39 -2.37 4.89
N ASN A 38 28.13 -2.49 4.43
CA ASN A 38 27.77 -2.43 3.02
C ASN A 38 27.10 -1.09 2.74
N HIS A 39 27.72 -0.32 1.85
CA HIS A 39 27.15 0.92 1.36
C HIS A 39 26.83 0.81 -0.12
N LEU A 40 25.76 1.49 -0.53
CA LEU A 40 25.48 1.70 -1.93
C LEU A 40 26.60 2.53 -2.55
N LYS A 41 26.93 2.21 -3.80
CA LYS A 41 27.78 3.09 -4.61
C LYS A 41 27.02 4.39 -4.88
N ILE A 42 27.76 5.48 -5.15
CA ILE A 42 27.17 6.81 -5.41
C ILE A 42 26.12 6.75 -6.52
N ASN A 43 26.37 5.99 -7.59
CA ASN A 43 25.41 5.83 -8.68
C ASN A 43 24.12 5.10 -8.23
N GLN A 44 24.24 4.06 -7.41
CA GLN A 44 23.08 3.34 -6.88
C GLN A 44 22.26 4.22 -5.93
N SER A 45 22.93 5.03 -5.11
CA SER A 45 22.26 6.02 -4.25
C SER A 45 21.49 7.04 -5.11
N GLY A 46 22.14 7.57 -6.14
CA GLY A 46 21.50 8.53 -7.05
C GLY A 46 20.32 7.94 -7.82
N GLU A 47 20.37 6.66 -8.18
CA GLU A 47 19.25 5.94 -8.81
C GLU A 47 18.06 5.78 -7.85
N LEU A 48 18.30 5.46 -6.57
CA LEU A 48 17.23 5.31 -5.57
C LEU A 48 16.60 6.63 -5.12
N GLU A 49 17.35 7.73 -5.21
CA GLU A 49 16.90 9.08 -4.86
C GLU A 49 16.36 9.86 -6.07
N ALA A 50 16.38 9.26 -7.26
CA ALA A 50 15.87 9.89 -8.46
C ALA A 50 14.35 10.16 -8.34
N PRO A 51 13.84 11.25 -8.96
CA PRO A 51 12.41 11.48 -9.05
C PRO A 51 11.69 10.31 -9.74
N ILE A 52 10.52 9.95 -9.21
CA ILE A 52 9.68 8.90 -9.80
C ILE A 52 9.32 9.25 -11.25
N SER A 53 9.51 8.30 -12.16
CA SER A 53 9.17 8.45 -13.57
C SER A 53 7.81 7.86 -13.91
N ARG A 54 7.16 8.40 -14.95
CA ARG A 54 5.89 7.86 -15.47
C ARG A 54 6.00 6.43 -15.97
N ASP A 55 7.17 6.04 -16.46
CA ASP A 55 7.43 4.67 -16.88
C ASP A 55 7.55 3.72 -15.70
N GLU A 56 8.11 4.16 -14.56
CA GLU A 56 8.06 3.39 -13.31
C GLU A 56 6.63 3.21 -12.82
N ILE A 57 5.82 4.28 -12.84
CA ILE A 57 4.41 4.23 -12.43
C ILE A 57 3.64 3.25 -13.32
N ARG A 58 3.81 3.36 -14.65
CA ARG A 58 3.17 2.45 -15.60
C ARG A 58 3.61 1.00 -15.38
N ARG A 59 4.91 0.75 -15.23
CA ARG A 59 5.42 -0.60 -14.95
C ARG A 59 4.85 -1.16 -13.67
N ALA A 60 4.79 -0.39 -12.59
CA ALA A 60 4.19 -0.81 -11.33
C ALA A 60 2.72 -1.22 -11.47
N VAL A 61 1.93 -0.50 -12.27
CA VAL A 61 0.54 -0.90 -12.59
C VAL A 61 0.49 -2.21 -13.38
N TRP A 62 1.43 -2.44 -14.30
CA TRP A 62 1.49 -3.68 -15.10
C TRP A 62 2.05 -4.88 -14.33
N ASP A 63 2.92 -4.66 -13.36
CA ASP A 63 3.49 -5.71 -12.51
C ASP A 63 2.47 -6.17 -11.46
N CYS A 64 1.41 -5.41 -11.25
CA CYS A 64 0.27 -5.83 -10.46
C CYS A 64 -0.60 -6.83 -11.22
N GLY A 65 -0.92 -7.96 -10.57
CA GLY A 65 -1.87 -8.94 -11.13
C GLY A 65 -3.24 -8.31 -11.41
N GLU A 66 -3.82 -8.66 -12.57
CA GLU A 66 -5.07 -8.08 -13.09
C GLU A 66 -6.27 -8.36 -12.19
N ASN A 67 -6.37 -9.59 -11.69
CA ASN A 67 -7.49 -10.10 -10.89
C ASN A 67 -7.22 -10.05 -9.38
N LYS A 68 -6.45 -9.07 -8.91
CA LYS A 68 -6.37 -8.80 -7.48
C LYS A 68 -7.73 -8.29 -6.98
N LEU A 69 -8.04 -8.56 -5.71
CA LEU A 69 -9.26 -8.08 -5.07
C LEU A 69 -9.36 -6.55 -5.26
N PRO A 70 -10.52 -6.04 -5.70
CA PRO A 70 -10.69 -4.61 -5.89
C PRO A 70 -10.62 -3.86 -4.55
N GLY A 71 -10.22 -2.59 -4.63
CA GLY A 71 -10.32 -1.69 -3.51
C GLY A 71 -11.79 -1.38 -3.15
N PRO A 72 -12.01 -0.51 -2.15
CA PRO A 72 -13.36 -0.06 -1.79
C PRO A 72 -14.16 0.60 -2.92
N ASP A 73 -13.47 1.07 -3.95
CA ASP A 73 -14.01 1.69 -5.15
C ASP A 73 -14.51 0.69 -6.21
N GLY A 74 -14.21 -0.61 -6.04
CA GLY A 74 -14.58 -1.65 -6.98
C GLY A 74 -13.67 -1.74 -8.21
N PHE A 75 -12.60 -0.95 -8.32
CA PHE A 75 -11.68 -0.99 -9.46
C PHE A 75 -10.50 -1.93 -9.21
N THR A 76 -10.14 -2.71 -10.23
CA THR A 76 -8.95 -3.57 -10.23
C THR A 76 -7.84 -2.96 -11.07
N PHE A 77 -6.63 -3.54 -11.01
CA PHE A 77 -5.54 -3.12 -11.91
C PHE A 77 -5.88 -3.31 -13.39
N GLU A 78 -6.79 -4.24 -13.74
CA GLU A 78 -7.28 -4.41 -15.10
C GLU A 78 -7.96 -3.12 -15.64
N PHE A 79 -8.72 -2.41 -14.80
CA PHE A 79 -9.35 -1.13 -15.18
C PHE A 79 -8.28 -0.11 -15.58
N PHE A 80 -7.26 0.08 -14.75
CA PHE A 80 -6.16 1.02 -15.01
C PHE A 80 -5.36 0.64 -16.25
N ARG A 81 -5.13 -0.66 -16.49
CA ARG A 81 -4.45 -1.14 -17.69
C ARG A 81 -5.27 -0.86 -18.95
N ARG A 82 -6.57 -1.18 -18.95
CA ARG A 82 -7.47 -1.01 -20.10
C ARG A 82 -7.72 0.45 -20.45
N LEU A 83 -7.85 1.31 -19.44
CA LEU A 83 -8.17 2.73 -19.61
C LEU A 83 -6.96 3.65 -19.42
N TRP A 84 -5.73 3.11 -19.47
CA TRP A 84 -4.51 3.87 -19.21
C TRP A 84 -4.39 5.15 -20.04
N ASN A 85 -4.82 5.13 -21.30
CA ASN A 85 -4.76 6.31 -22.16
C ASN A 85 -5.67 7.45 -21.69
N ILE A 86 -6.65 7.15 -20.83
CA ILE A 86 -7.59 8.11 -20.25
C ILE A 86 -7.15 8.45 -18.82
N VAL A 87 -6.98 7.45 -17.94
CA VAL A 87 -6.75 7.66 -16.50
C VAL A 87 -5.27 7.73 -16.10
N GLY A 88 -4.37 7.23 -16.96
CA GLY A 88 -2.94 7.17 -16.70
C GLY A 88 -2.29 8.53 -16.45
N PRO A 89 -2.59 9.58 -17.24
CA PRO A 89 -2.06 10.93 -16.97
C PRO A 89 -2.41 11.44 -15.56
N ASP A 90 -3.66 11.28 -15.13
CA ASP A 90 -4.13 11.73 -13.80
C ASP A 90 -3.52 10.89 -12.68
N LEU A 91 -3.42 9.57 -12.88
CA LEU A 91 -2.74 8.68 -11.93
C LEU A 91 -1.27 9.08 -11.75
N CYS A 92 -0.56 9.37 -12.84
CA CYS A 92 0.83 9.82 -12.78
C CYS A 92 0.95 11.12 -11.99
N LEU A 93 0.09 12.10 -12.25
CA LEU A 93 0.07 13.37 -11.50
C LEU A 93 -0.18 13.15 -10.00
N ALA A 94 -1.11 12.26 -9.65
CA ALA A 94 -1.39 11.94 -8.25
C ALA A 94 -0.19 11.30 -7.54
N VAL A 95 0.53 10.39 -8.21
CA VAL A 95 1.73 9.75 -7.65
C VAL A 95 2.89 10.74 -7.56
N GLU A 96 3.14 11.52 -8.61
CA GLU A 96 4.14 12.60 -8.61
C GLU A 96 3.87 13.59 -7.46
N TRP A 97 2.61 13.98 -7.25
CA TRP A 97 2.20 14.85 -6.15
C TRP A 97 2.53 14.25 -4.79
N PHE A 98 2.25 12.96 -4.58
CA PHE A 98 2.59 12.27 -3.33
C PHE A 98 4.09 12.29 -3.05
N PHE A 99 4.93 11.96 -4.03
CA PHE A 99 6.38 11.96 -3.82
C PHE A 99 6.94 13.37 -3.53
N HIS A 100 6.30 14.42 -4.06
CA HIS A 100 6.69 15.81 -3.76
C HIS A 100 6.19 16.34 -2.42
N HIS A 101 4.97 15.98 -2.01
CA HIS A 101 4.31 16.59 -0.85
C HIS A 101 4.13 15.64 0.34
N ALA A 102 4.53 14.38 0.22
CA ALA A 102 4.33 13.33 1.20
C ALA A 102 2.87 13.22 1.69
N SER A 103 1.89 13.48 0.81
CA SER A 103 0.46 13.52 1.14
C SER A 103 -0.40 12.85 0.08
N PHE A 104 -1.47 12.20 0.54
CA PHE A 104 -2.50 11.59 -0.30
C PHE A 104 -3.86 12.26 -0.04
N PRO A 105 -4.76 12.30 -1.04
CA PRO A 105 -6.16 12.59 -0.80
C PRO A 105 -6.76 11.63 0.23
N VAL A 106 -7.68 12.15 1.05
CA VAL A 106 -8.42 11.34 2.03
C VAL A 106 -9.13 10.21 1.30
N GLY A 107 -8.93 8.98 1.77
CA GLY A 107 -9.55 7.79 1.21
C GLY A 107 -8.63 6.94 0.33
N CYS A 108 -7.54 7.49 -0.22
CA CYS A 108 -6.62 6.74 -1.10
C CYS A 108 -5.90 5.56 -0.42
N ASN A 109 -5.81 5.57 0.92
CA ASN A 109 -5.24 4.48 1.73
C ASN A 109 -6.32 3.63 2.43
N SER A 110 -7.59 3.78 2.07
CA SER A 110 -8.67 3.01 2.67
C SER A 110 -8.59 1.54 2.24
N SER A 111 -8.77 0.63 3.19
CA SER A 111 -8.72 -0.81 2.98
C SER A 111 -9.92 -1.48 3.62
N PHE A 112 -10.41 -2.57 3.01
CA PHE A 112 -11.42 -3.44 3.63
C PHE A 112 -10.77 -4.68 4.24
N ILE A 113 -11.24 -5.06 5.43
CA ILE A 113 -10.86 -6.32 6.08
C ILE A 113 -11.93 -7.37 5.75
N ALA A 114 -11.56 -8.37 4.98
CA ALA A 114 -12.40 -9.54 4.71
C ALA A 114 -11.93 -10.72 5.56
N LEU A 115 -12.79 -11.21 6.46
CA LEU A 115 -12.53 -12.41 7.24
C LEU A 115 -12.98 -13.64 6.45
N ILE A 116 -12.01 -14.42 5.97
CA ILE A 116 -12.27 -15.68 5.26
C ILE A 116 -12.11 -16.84 6.26
N PRO A 117 -13.19 -17.61 6.55
CA PRO A 117 -13.09 -18.76 7.43
C PRO A 117 -12.09 -19.79 6.90
N LYS A 118 -11.14 -20.22 7.73
CA LYS A 118 -10.30 -21.37 7.42
C LYS A 118 -11.15 -22.63 7.51
N THR A 119 -11.44 -23.26 6.37
CA THR A 119 -12.12 -24.55 6.31
C THR A 119 -11.09 -25.66 6.08
N LEU A 120 -11.34 -26.84 6.65
CA LEU A 120 -10.46 -28.01 6.47
C LEU A 120 -10.43 -28.52 5.01
N ASN A 121 -11.49 -28.24 4.26
CA ASN A 121 -11.65 -28.60 2.85
C ASN A 121 -12.20 -27.38 2.08
N PRO A 122 -11.35 -26.47 1.60
CA PRO A 122 -11.79 -25.40 0.71
C PRO A 122 -12.34 -26.02 -0.59
N LYS A 123 -13.53 -25.56 -1.02
CA LYS A 123 -14.10 -25.90 -2.33
C LYS A 123 -13.57 -24.96 -3.40
#